data_AF-A0A447RAW8-F1
#
_entry.id   AF-A0A447RAW8-F1
#
_cell.length_a   1.000
_cell.length_b   1.000
_cell.length_c   1.000
_cell.angle_alpha   90.00
_cell.angle_beta   90.00
_cell.angle_gamma   90.00
#
_symmetry.space_group_name_H-M   'P 1'
#
loop_
_entity.id
_entity.type
_entity.pdbx_description
1 polymer ?
#
loop_
_entity_poly.entity_id
_entity_poly.type
_entity_poly.pdbx_seq_one_letter_code
_entity_poly.pdbx_strand_id
1 'polypeptide(L)' 'MSKKEFIYQAPFPMGEDKTEYYLLTSDYVSVSEFNGESILNVEPQR' A
#
# COMPACT_ATOMS: atom_id res chain seq x y z
N MET A 1 33.94 13.50 17.48
CA MET A 1 32.47 13.42 17.33
C MET A 1 32.13 12.09 16.69
N SER A 2 31.44 11.19 17.39
CA SER A 2 31.01 9.92 16.80
C SER A 2 29.82 10.18 15.88
N LYS A 3 29.97 9.96 14.56
CA LYS A 3 28.92 10.15 13.56
C LYS A 3 28.13 8.84 13.46
N LYS A 4 27.10 8.69 14.30
CA LYS A 4 26.16 7.57 14.19
C LYS A 4 25.36 7.71 12.90
N GLU A 5 25.23 6.63 12.14
CA GLU A 5 24.42 6.61 10.92
C GLU A 5 22.94 6.75 11.26
N PHE A 6 22.21 7.49 10.42
CA PHE A 6 20.76 7.56 10.52
C PHE A 6 20.18 6.27 9.96
N ILE A 7 19.42 5.57 10.79
CA ILE A 7 18.67 4.37 10.42
C ILE A 7 17.20 4.69 10.66
N TYR A 8 16.41 4.68 9.60
CA TYR A 8 14.96 4.86 9.71
C TYR A 8 14.34 3.68 10.46
N GLN A 9 13.51 3.99 11.46
CA GLN A 9 12.74 3.01 12.21
C GLN A 9 11.26 3.40 12.13
N ALA A 10 10.41 2.48 11.70
CA ALA A 10 8.97 2.68 11.71
C ALA A 10 8.47 2.81 13.17
N PRO A 11 7.66 3.82 13.50
CA PRO A 11 7.16 4.03 14.87
C PRO A 11 6.24 2.89 15.34
N PHE A 12 5.55 2.24 14.40
CA PHE A 12 4.65 1.13 14.66
C PHE A 12 4.92 0.03 13.62
N PRO A 13 5.81 -0.94 13.91
CA PRO A 13 6.04 -2.05 12.99
C PRO A 13 4.77 -2.90 12.90
N MET A 14 4.27 -3.12 11.69
CA MET A 14 3.11 -3.98 11.45
C MET A 14 3.56 -5.44 11.45
N GLY A 15 2.74 -6.31 12.04
CA GLY A 15 2.89 -7.76 11.95
C GLY A 15 2.20 -8.35 10.72
N GLU A 16 2.27 -9.67 10.57
CA GLU A 16 1.52 -10.40 9.54
C GLU A 16 0.00 -10.26 9.77
N ASP A 17 -0.75 -9.96 8.70
CA ASP A 17 -2.22 -10.02 8.72
C ASP A 17 -2.68 -11.44 8.42
N LYS A 18 -3.40 -12.05 9.38
CA LYS A 18 -3.99 -13.40 9.28
C LYS A 18 -5.50 -13.38 9.12
N THR A 19 -6.08 -12.21 8.92
CA THR A 19 -7.52 -12.04 8.77
C THR A 19 -7.96 -12.65 7.44
N GLU A 20 -9.05 -13.43 7.46
CA GLU A 20 -9.64 -13.98 6.25
C GLU A 20 -10.57 -12.94 5.60
N TYR A 21 -10.39 -12.72 4.31
CA TYR A 21 -11.20 -11.78 3.53
C TYR A 21 -11.97 -12.52 2.45
N TYR A 22 -13.17 -12.02 2.13
CA TYR A 22 -13.96 -12.48 1.00
C TYR A 22 -14.08 -11.35 -0.03
N LEU A 23 -14.02 -11.72 -1.32
CA LEU A 23 -14.15 -10.77 -2.41
C LEU A 23 -15.60 -10.33 -2.55
N LEU A 24 -15.86 -9.02 -2.38
CA LEU A 24 -17.16 -8.43 -2.64
C LEU A 24 -17.41 -8.26 -4.14
N THR A 25 -16.51 -7.54 -4.82
CA THR A 25 -16.52 -7.30 -6.27
C THR A 25 -15.16 -6.76 -6.71
N SER A 26 -14.85 -6.91 -7.99
CA SER A 26 -13.69 -6.30 -8.66
C SER A 26 -14.07 -5.20 -9.65
N ASP A 27 -15.36 -4.86 -9.77
CA ASP A 27 -15.86 -4.01 -10.85
C ASP A 27 -15.36 -2.55 -10.76
N TYR A 28 -14.95 -2.13 -9.56
CA TYR A 28 -14.57 -0.74 -9.26
C TYR A 28 -13.06 -0.52 -9.23
N VAL A 29 -12.27 -1.53 -9.61
CA VAL A 29 -10.80 -1.43 -9.63
C VAL A 29 -10.26 -1.66 -11.02
N SER A 30 -9.30 -0.83 -11.42
CA SER A 30 -8.57 -0.98 -12.68
C SER A 30 -7.11 -0.58 -12.52
N VAL A 31 -6.25 -1.09 -13.41
CA VAL A 31 -4.83 -0.74 -13.43
C VAL A 31 -4.54 0.14 -14.63
N SER A 32 -3.77 1.21 -14.44
CA SER A 32 -3.31 2.11 -15.51
C SER A 32 -1.85 2.50 -15.32
N GLU A 33 -1.16 2.84 -16.40
CA GLU A 33 0.22 3.32 -16.35
C GLU A 33 0.28 4.84 -16.18
N PHE A 34 1.07 5.31 -15.21
CA PHE A 34 1.34 6.74 -15.00
C PHE A 34 2.81 6.94 -14.64
N ASN A 35 3.51 7.79 -15.40
CA ASN A 35 4.96 8.01 -15.25
C ASN A 35 5.82 6.73 -15.25
N GLY A 36 5.37 5.68 -15.93
CA GLY A 36 6.07 4.38 -15.97
C GLY A 36 5.85 3.50 -14.75
N GLU A 37 4.92 3.87 -13.87
CA GLU A 37 4.48 3.06 -12.74
C GLU A 37 3.01 2.63 -12.92
N SER A 38 2.71 1.40 -12.55
CA SER A 38 1.34 0.88 -12.54
C SER A 38 0.58 1.42 -11.33
N ILE A 39 -0.51 2.13 -11.58
CA ILE A 39 -1.41 2.72 -10.58
C ILE A 39 -2.72 1.93 -10.52
N LEU A 40 -3.22 1.72 -9.29
CA LEU A 40 -4.53 1.15 -9.03
C LEU A 40 -5.56 2.28 -8.92
N ASN A 41 -6.49 2.36 -9.88
CA ASN A 41 -7.62 3.27 -9.84
C ASN A 41 -8.79 2.63 -9.10
N VAL A 42 -9.43 3.39 -8.21
CA VAL A 42 -10.61 2.97 -7.45
C VAL A 42 -11.75 3.95 -7.73
N GLU A 43 -12.87 3.44 -8.26
CA GLU A 43 -14.04 4.27 -8.54
C GLU A 43 -14.74 4.71 -7.24
N PRO A 44 -15.05 6.01 -7.07
CA PRO A 44 -15.77 6.48 -5.89
C PRO A 44 -17.23 6.03 -5.92
N GLN A 45 -17.77 5.68 -4.75
CA GLN A 45 -19.22 5.54 -4.58
C GLN A 45 -19.85 6.94 -4.51
N ARG A 46 -20.93 7.15 -5.28
CA ARG A 46 -21.69 8.41 -5.29
C ARG A 46 -22.65 8.51 -4.12
#